data_AF-A0A914YCY2-F1
#
_entry.id   AF-A0A914YCY2-F1
#
_cell.length_a   1.000
_cell.length_b   1.000
_cell.length_c   1.000
_cell.angle_alpha   90.00
_cell.angle_beta   90.00
_cell.angle_gamma   90.00
#
_symmetry.space_group_name_H-M   'P 1'
#
loop_
_entity.id
_entity.type
_entity.pdbx_description
1 polymer ?
#
loop_
_entity_poly.entity_id
_entity_poly.type
_entity_poly.pdbx_seq_one_letter_code
_entity_poly.pdbx_strand_id
1 'polypeptide(L)'
;MWITARSLYHQLSRVLTELDNEPLSEELVKNLRDNIQHIKNPLTNKPKNASQRALCEPGKTVVLSNGQKFSPDRVISDEAKILSDLFDINEVDAVGLILTGM
;
A
#
# COMPACT_ATOMS: atom_id res chain seq x y z
N MET A 1 0.45 -0.16 -1.01
CA MET A 1 1.16 -1.43 -1.34
C MET A 1 2.47 -1.64 -0.56
N TRP A 2 3.36 -0.63 -0.48
CA TRP A 2 4.67 -0.76 0.20
C TRP A 2 4.59 -1.12 1.69
N ILE A 3 3.64 -0.53 2.45
CA ILE A 3 3.45 -0.83 3.88
C ILE A 3 3.14 -2.31 4.10
N THR A 4 2.21 -2.86 3.33
CA THR A 4 1.81 -4.26 3.42
C THR A 4 2.96 -5.19 3.07
N ALA A 5 3.70 -4.89 2.00
CA ALA A 5 4.88 -5.66 1.60
C ALA A 5 5.98 -5.63 2.67
N ARG A 6 6.26 -4.45 3.24
CA ARG A 6 7.22 -4.27 4.33
C ARG A 6 6.80 -5.02 5.60
N SER A 7 5.52 -4.98 5.95
CA SER A 7 4.96 -5.72 7.08
C SER A 7 5.09 -7.23 6.89
N LEU A 8 4.72 -7.74 5.72
CA LEU A 8 4.88 -9.16 5.38
C LEU A 8 6.35 -9.59 5.41
N TYR A 9 7.25 -8.76 4.88
CA TYR A 9 8.69 -9.01 4.94
C TYR A 9 9.18 -9.14 6.39
N HIS A 10 8.81 -8.21 7.27
CA HIS A 10 9.21 -8.24 8.68
C HIS A 10 8.64 -9.45 9.42
N GLN A 11 7.39 -9.83 9.15
CA GLN A 11 6.79 -11.02 9.75
C GLN A 11 7.51 -12.31 9.29
N LEU A 12 7.82 -12.41 8.00
CA LEU A 12 8.58 -13.54 7.43
C LEU A 12 10.02 -13.58 7.94
N SER A 13 10.71 -12.43 7.97
CA SER A 13 12.11 -12.37 8.42
C SER A 13 12.21 -12.81 9.87
N ARG A 14 11.33 -12.31 10.73
CA ARG A 14 11.27 -12.69 12.15
C ARG A 14 11.07 -14.21 12.32
N VAL A 15 10.16 -14.82 11.56
CA VAL A 15 9.97 -16.27 11.62
C VAL A 15 11.23 -17.02 11.17
N LEU A 16 11.89 -16.57 10.10
CA LEU A 16 13.07 -17.23 9.54
C LEU A 16 14.35 -17.02 10.36
N THR A 17 14.47 -15.93 11.12
CA THR A 17 15.70 -15.57 11.84
C THR A 17 15.62 -15.73 13.35
N GLU A 18 14.44 -15.60 13.95
CA GLU A 18 14.27 -15.59 15.42
C GLU A 18 13.53 -16.83 15.94
N LEU A 19 12.65 -17.42 15.13
CA LEU A 19 11.77 -18.52 15.52
C LEU A 19 12.14 -19.79 14.75
N ASP A 20 13.37 -20.24 14.95
CA ASP A 20 13.92 -21.41 14.26
C ASP A 20 13.01 -22.64 14.50
N ASN A 21 12.33 -23.09 13.44
CA ASN A 21 11.36 -24.21 13.40
C ASN A 21 9.99 -24.02 14.10
N GLU A 22 9.55 -22.79 14.43
CA GLU A 22 8.16 -22.63 14.87
C GLU A 22 7.16 -22.67 13.70
N PRO A 23 5.97 -23.27 13.90
CA PRO A 23 4.93 -23.23 12.90
C PRO A 23 4.50 -21.78 12.62
N LEU A 24 4.36 -21.46 11.33
CA LEU A 24 3.83 -20.16 10.88
C LEU A 24 2.47 -19.91 11.55
N SER A 25 2.30 -18.73 12.14
CA SER A 25 1.01 -18.36 12.74
C SER A 25 -0.10 -18.37 11.67
N GLU A 26 -1.32 -18.76 12.07
CA GLU A 26 -2.47 -18.76 11.16
C GLU A 26 -2.73 -17.38 10.56
N GLU A 27 -2.45 -16.32 11.33
CA GLU A 27 -2.54 -14.93 10.88
C GLU A 27 -1.55 -14.62 9.76
N LEU A 28 -0.29 -15.06 9.88
CA LEU A 28 0.70 -14.88 8.83
C LEU A 28 0.34 -15.68 7.57
N VAL A 29 -0.11 -16.93 7.73
CA VAL A 29 -0.56 -17.76 6.59
C VAL A 29 -1.75 -17.10 5.89
N LYS A 30 -2.70 -16.55 6.64
CA LYS A 30 -3.84 -15.81 6.09
C LYS A 30 -3.36 -14.55 5.34
N ASN A 31 -2.50 -13.74 5.95
CA ASN A 31 -1.95 -12.54 5.32
C ASN A 31 -1.18 -12.85 4.02
N LEU A 32 -0.42 -13.95 3.98
CA LEU A 32 0.27 -14.40 2.77
C LEU A 32 -0.71 -14.84 1.67
N ARG A 33 -1.78 -15.57 2.03
CA ARG A 33 -2.82 -15.99 1.07
C ARG A 33 -3.56 -14.79 0.50
N ASP A 34 -3.97 -13.85 1.35
CA ASP A 34 -4.72 -12.66 0.95
C ASP A 34 -3.90 -11.75 0.02
N ASN A 35 -2.57 -11.82 0.09
CA ASN A 35 -1.65 -11.01 -0.71
C ASN A 35 -0.88 -11.81 -1.78
N ILE A 36 -1.20 -13.09 -2.02
CA ILE A 36 -0.42 -13.98 -2.88
C ILE A 36 -0.26 -13.46 -4.31
N GLN A 37 -1.30 -12.79 -4.84
CA GLN A 37 -1.28 -12.22 -6.19
C GLN A 37 -0.32 -11.04 -6.30
N HIS A 38 -0.22 -10.23 -5.24
CA HIS A 38 0.72 -9.11 -5.17
C HIS A 38 2.15 -9.59 -4.98
N ILE A 39 2.37 -10.70 -4.26
CA ILE A 39 3.69 -11.33 -4.12
C ILE A 39 4.16 -11.92 -5.45
N LYS A 40 3.26 -12.60 -6.18
CA LYS A 40 3.57 -13.19 -7.49
C LYS A 40 3.78 -12.15 -8.59
N ASN A 41 3.08 -11.01 -8.50
CA ASN A 41 3.15 -9.96 -9.51
C ASN A 41 3.44 -8.59 -8.86
N PRO A 42 4.67 -8.40 -8.34
CA PRO A 42 5.02 -7.27 -7.47
C PRO A 42 5.01 -5.90 -8.14
N LEU A 43 5.09 -5.86 -9.48
CA LEU A 43 5.08 -4.63 -10.28
C LEU A 43 3.71 -4.30 -10.86
N THR A 44 2.67 -5.06 -10.51
CA THR A 44 1.31 -4.80 -11.01
C THR A 44 0.63 -3.77 -10.11
N ASN A 45 0.65 -2.53 -10.57
CA ASN A 45 -0.07 -1.46 -9.91
C ASN A 45 -1.56 -1.51 -10.26
N LYS A 46 -2.42 -1.02 -9.36
CA LYS A 46 -3.81 -0.76 -9.72
C LYS A 46 -3.81 0.37 -10.75
N PRO A 47 -4.56 0.23 -11.86
CA PRO A 47 -4.59 1.26 -12.88
C PRO A 47 -5.25 2.54 -12.33
N LYS A 48 -4.93 3.66 -12.98
CA LYS A 48 -5.59 4.94 -12.73
C LYS A 48 -7.10 4.82 -12.87
N ASN A 49 -7.81 5.57 -12.04
CA ASN A 49 -9.26 5.64 -12.12
C ASN A 49 -9.73 7.06 -11.80
N ALA A 50 -10.49 7.68 -12.71
CA ALA A 50 -11.05 9.02 -12.54
C ALA A 50 -11.83 9.19 -11.23
N SER A 51 -12.56 8.15 -10.80
CA SER A 51 -13.29 8.16 -9.52
C SER A 51 -12.35 8.23 -8.32
N GLN A 52 -11.17 7.61 -8.39
CA GLN A 52 -10.19 7.63 -7.30
C GLN A 52 -9.34 8.91 -7.32
N ARG A 53 -9.03 9.44 -8.50
CA ARG A 53 -8.44 10.78 -8.66
C ARG A 53 -9.32 11.85 -8.00
N ALA A 54 -10.64 11.77 -8.21
CA ALA A 54 -11.59 12.69 -7.60
C ALA A 54 -11.67 12.58 -6.07
N LEU A 55 -11.32 11.43 -5.48
CA LEU A 55 -11.27 11.24 -4.02
C LEU A 55 -10.01 11.85 -3.40
N CYS A 56 -8.93 12.00 -4.18
CA CYS A 56 -7.66 12.57 -3.73
C CYS A 56 -7.59 14.09 -3.85
N GLU A 57 -8.70 14.76 -4.18
CA GLU A 57 -8.78 16.23 -4.20
C GLU A 57 -8.62 16.81 -2.78
N PRO A 58 -8.05 18.02 -2.65
CA PRO A 58 -7.79 18.63 -1.35
C PRO A 58 -9.04 18.72 -0.48
N GLY A 59 -8.92 18.34 0.79
CA GLY A 59 -10.02 18.39 1.76
C GLY A 59 -11.02 17.24 1.69
N LYS A 60 -10.87 16.29 0.75
CA LYS A 60 -11.64 15.04 0.79
C LYS A 60 -10.96 14.00 1.66
N THR A 61 -11.73 13.10 2.26
CA THR A 61 -11.19 11.98 3.03
C THR A 61 -11.00 10.76 2.13
N VAL A 62 -9.75 10.32 2.01
CA VAL A 62 -9.39 9.05 1.39
C VAL A 62 -9.24 7.98 2.47
N VAL A 63 -9.62 6.75 2.14
CA VAL A 63 -9.35 5.58 2.96
C VAL A 63 -8.21 4.82 2.31
N LEU A 64 -7.07 4.77 3.00
CA LEU A 64 -5.87 4.08 2.53
C LEU A 64 -6.04 2.56 2.64
N SER A 65 -5.17 1.81 1.96
CA SER A 65 -5.19 0.34 1.96
C SER A 65 -5.01 -0.29 3.34
N ASN A 66 -4.45 0.44 4.30
CA ASN A 66 -4.31 0.01 5.71
C ASN A 66 -5.55 0.37 6.57
N GLY A 67 -6.62 0.90 5.97
CA GLY A 67 -7.83 1.34 6.67
C GLY A 67 -7.73 2.73 7.31
N GLN A 68 -6.56 3.38 7.27
CA GLN A 68 -6.37 4.72 7.80
C GLN A 68 -7.12 5.74 6.95
N LYS A 69 -7.80 6.67 7.62
CA LYS A 69 -8.44 7.82 6.97
C LYS A 69 -7.46 8.98 6.93
N PHE A 70 -7.31 9.57 5.76
CA PHE A 70 -6.43 10.72 5.55
C PHE A 70 -7.13 11.76 4.69
N SER A 71 -6.83 13.03 4.94
CA SER A 71 -7.34 14.14 4.13
C SER A 71 -6.17 14.88 3.52
N PRO A 72 -5.88 14.67 2.22
CA PRO A 72 -4.77 15.32 1.54
C PRO A 72 -4.95 16.82 1.54
N ASP A 73 -3.86 17.53 1.83
CA ASP A 73 -3.76 18.94 1.51
C ASP A 73 -3.44 19.11 0.02
N ARG A 74 -3.26 20.36 -0.42
CA ARG A 74 -2.98 20.66 -1.83
C ARG A 74 -1.64 20.08 -2.28
N VAL A 75 -0.63 20.11 -1.43
CA VAL A 75 0.73 19.64 -1.76
C VAL A 75 0.71 18.14 -2.02
N ILE A 76 0.12 17.36 -1.10
CA ILE A 76 0.04 15.90 -1.22
C ILE A 76 -0.86 15.51 -2.39
N SER A 77 -1.95 16.25 -2.64
CA SER A 77 -2.84 16.00 -3.79
C SER A 77 -2.12 16.19 -5.12
N ASP A 78 -1.36 17.28 -5.27
CA ASP A 78 -0.62 17.59 -6.49
C ASP A 78 0.52 16.58 -6.72
N GLU A 79 1.27 16.22 -5.67
CA GLU A 79 2.32 15.20 -5.74
C GLU A 79 1.76 13.81 -6.07
N ALA A 80 0.62 13.43 -5.49
CA ALA A 80 -0.03 12.15 -5.79
C ALA A 80 -0.48 12.07 -7.26
N LYS A 81 -0.96 13.17 -7.83
CA LYS A 81 -1.30 13.26 -9.27
C LYS A 81 -0.06 13.10 -10.14
N ILE A 82 1.06 13.74 -9.79
CA ILE A 82 2.33 13.59 -10.53
C ILE A 82 2.81 12.14 -10.49
N LEU A 83 2.84 11.51 -9.31
CA LEU A 83 3.25 10.11 -9.16
C LEU A 83 2.34 9.15 -9.92
N SER A 84 1.03 9.36 -9.82
CA SER A 84 0.05 8.64 -10.62
C SER A 84 0.37 8.77 -12.10
N ASP A 85 0.60 10.01 -12.57
CA ASP A 85 0.84 10.27 -13.98
C ASP A 85 2.14 9.67 -14.52
N LEU A 86 3.19 9.63 -13.71
CA LEU A 86 4.50 9.10 -14.07
C LEU A 86 4.59 7.56 -14.04
N PHE A 87 3.94 6.92 -13.06
CA PHE A 87 4.11 5.48 -12.79
C PHE A 87 2.88 4.62 -13.13
N ASP A 88 1.86 5.24 -13.74
CA ASP A 88 0.56 4.64 -14.02
C ASP A 88 -0.05 3.93 -12.81
N ILE A 89 0.04 4.60 -11.65
CA ILE A 89 -0.49 4.09 -10.40
C ILE A 89 -1.77 4.81 -10.01
N ASN A 90 -2.60 4.12 -9.27
CA ASN A 90 -3.77 4.71 -8.66
C ASN A 90 -3.41 5.86 -7.69
N GLU A 91 -4.16 6.97 -7.74
CA GLU A 91 -3.90 8.15 -6.90
C GLU A 91 -4.01 7.90 -5.39
N VAL A 92 -4.88 6.99 -4.92
CA VAL A 92 -4.98 6.64 -3.49
C VAL A 92 -3.74 5.85 -3.04
N ASP A 93 -3.26 4.95 -3.90
CA ASP A 93 -2.00 4.23 -3.64
C ASP A 93 -0.79 5.20 -3.70
N ALA A 94 -0.82 6.21 -4.59
CA ALA A 94 0.19 7.27 -4.65
C ALA A 94 0.24 8.11 -3.38
N VAL A 95 -0.92 8.52 -2.84
CA VAL A 95 -0.99 9.18 -1.52
C VAL A 95 -0.38 8.29 -0.45
N GLY A 96 -0.73 7.00 -0.44
CA GLY A 96 -0.15 6.04 0.49
C GLY A 96 1.38 5.95 0.40
N LEU A 97 1.95 6.03 -0.81
CA LEU A 97 3.41 6.02 -1.01
C LEU A 97 4.08 7.29 -0.48
N ILE A 98 3.52 8.47 -0.76
CA ILE A 98 4.03 9.75 -0.24
C ILE A 98 4.07 9.72 1.28
N LEU A 99 2.97 9.28 1.91
CA LEU A 99 2.86 9.18 3.37
C LEU A 99 3.85 8.19 3.99
N THR A 100 4.32 7.19 3.24
CA THR A 100 5.35 6.27 3.75
C THR A 100 6.77 6.81 3.69
N GLY A 101 7.00 7.84 2.87
CA GLY A 101 8.30 8.49 2.72
C GLY A 101 8.52 9.65 3.71
N MET A 102 7.44 10.14 4.33
CA MET A 102 7.50 11.10 5.44
C MET A 102 7.76 10.40 6.77
#